data_AF-A0A1G9W9J5-F1
#
_entry.id   AF-A0A1G9W9J5-F1
#
_cell.length_a   1.000
_cell.length_b   1.000
_cell.length_c   1.000
_cell.angle_alpha   90.00
_cell.angle_beta   90.00
_cell.angle_gamma   90.00
#
_symmetry.space_group_name_H-M   'P 1'
#
loop_
_entity.id
_entity.type
_entity.pdbx_description
1 polymer ?
#
loop_
_entity_poly.entity_id
_entity_poly.type
_entity_poly.pdbx_seq_one_letter_code
_entity_poly.pdbx_strand_id
1 'polypeptide(L)'
;MIDVGLPEDETVPELTRSFAACVASVTETPIAEVPQPRADLPGAISHWRSWLAGRGAGLVTLAKPASFNWPGYWLAVLGTPRPSASPDATVVLMFGTPAGVVLSPQDPSLLGRAATDLPVREGYVVCGLDPAFIAPTTPLPHLSGTVAAIALAERATGDMATVDHAMAHANRGLDGDRYAAKAGTFTPASDTARGYDLTLIESEALDSLTLPDGRTLGYGEARRNVVTRGIDLNALVGRRFRVGSVECLGQRLCEPCSHLERLTTKGTLRGLIHRGGLRADVLTDGEISTGDTIETID
;
A
#
# COMPACT_ATOMS: atom_id res chain seq x y z
N MET A 1 -4.74 0.77 9.88
CA MET A 1 -3.51 1.11 10.64
C MET A 1 -3.84 2.12 11.73
N ILE A 2 -3.59 1.78 12.99
CA ILE A 2 -3.69 2.74 14.11
C ILE A 2 -2.44 3.63 14.18
N ASP A 3 -2.64 4.93 14.41
CA ASP A 3 -1.54 5.85 14.72
C ASP A 3 -1.12 5.65 16.17
N VAL A 4 0.13 5.21 16.38
CA VAL A 4 0.63 4.89 17.71
C VAL A 4 1.85 5.77 17.98
N GLY A 5 1.69 6.70 18.91
CA GLY A 5 2.80 7.49 19.45
C GLY A 5 3.76 6.63 20.26
N LEU A 6 4.91 7.20 20.60
CA LEU A 6 5.87 6.52 21.46
C LEU A 6 5.25 6.27 22.86
N PRO A 7 5.26 5.03 23.38
CA PRO A 7 4.81 4.74 24.73
C PRO A 7 5.56 5.56 25.79
N GLU A 8 4.84 5.96 26.86
CA GLU A 8 5.35 6.86 27.91
C GLU A 8 6.19 6.16 29.00
N ASP A 9 6.22 4.82 29.06
CA ASP A 9 6.95 4.10 30.11
C ASP A 9 8.47 4.22 29.94
N GLU A 10 9.06 5.26 30.54
CA GLU A 10 10.49 5.54 30.47
C GLU A 10 11.39 4.42 31.00
N THR A 11 10.85 3.45 31.75
CA THR A 11 11.61 2.30 32.26
C THR A 11 11.95 1.26 31.18
N VAL A 12 11.29 1.33 30.02
CA VAL A 12 11.57 0.49 28.85
C VAL A 12 12.46 1.28 27.87
N PRO A 13 13.55 0.72 27.32
CA PRO A 13 14.40 1.44 26.37
C PRO A 13 13.62 2.02 25.18
N GLU A 14 13.96 3.24 24.77
CA GLU A 14 13.21 4.00 23.76
C GLU A 14 13.02 3.24 22.42
N LEU A 15 14.09 2.59 21.94
CA LEU A 15 14.05 1.78 20.72
C LEU A 15 13.07 0.59 20.85
N THR A 16 13.00 -0.02 22.04
CA THR A 16 12.06 -1.11 22.36
C THR A 16 10.63 -0.59 22.38
N ARG A 17 10.39 0.59 22.96
CA ARG A 17 9.06 1.26 22.94
C ARG A 17 8.62 1.61 21.53
N SER A 18 9.53 2.11 20.70
CA SER A 18 9.26 2.41 19.29
C SER A 18 8.91 1.17 18.49
N PHE A 19 9.66 0.07 18.69
CA PHE A 19 9.34 -1.21 18.08
C PHE A 19 7.95 -1.72 18.51
N ALA A 20 7.61 -1.60 19.80
CA ALA A 20 6.28 -1.96 20.30
C ALA A 20 5.16 -1.14 19.63
N ALA A 21 5.36 0.16 19.42
CA ALA A 21 4.42 1.01 18.70
C ALA A 21 4.23 0.56 17.23
N CYS A 22 5.32 0.19 16.55
CA CYS A 22 5.22 -0.36 15.19
C CYS A 22 4.52 -1.73 15.17
N VAL A 23 4.76 -2.60 16.15
CA VAL A 23 4.04 -3.89 16.30
C VAL A 23 2.55 -3.64 16.54
N ALA A 24 2.19 -2.74 17.46
CA ALA A 24 0.81 -2.35 17.73
C ALA A 24 0.11 -1.86 16.45
N SER A 25 0.79 -1.00 15.69
CA SER A 25 0.26 -0.43 14.46
C SER A 25 0.02 -1.46 13.36
N VAL A 26 0.97 -2.38 13.13
CA VAL A 26 0.86 -3.41 12.08
C VAL A 26 -0.15 -4.50 12.42
N THR A 27 -0.32 -4.83 13.71
CA THR A 27 -1.32 -5.82 14.14
C THR A 27 -2.67 -5.22 14.51
N GLU A 28 -2.86 -3.92 14.29
CA GLU A 28 -4.04 -3.14 14.71
C GLU A 28 -4.47 -3.43 16.16
N THR A 29 -3.49 -3.62 17.04
CA THR A 29 -3.70 -3.99 18.45
C THR A 29 -3.43 -2.77 19.33
N PRO A 30 -4.29 -2.43 20.30
CA PRO A 30 -4.02 -1.34 21.23
C PRO A 30 -2.64 -1.49 21.91
N ILE A 31 -1.87 -0.40 21.99
CA ILE A 31 -0.49 -0.43 22.53
C ILE A 31 -0.42 -0.97 23.96
N ALA A 32 -1.48 -0.81 24.75
CA ALA A 32 -1.59 -1.35 26.11
C ALA A 32 -1.62 -2.90 26.15
N GLU A 33 -1.99 -3.56 25.05
CA GLU A 33 -2.04 -5.02 24.93
C GLU A 33 -0.77 -5.63 24.30
N VAL A 34 0.12 -4.79 23.76
CA VAL A 34 1.39 -5.22 23.17
C VAL A 34 2.44 -5.33 24.27
N PRO A 35 3.21 -6.44 24.35
CA PRO A 35 4.27 -6.59 25.34
C PRO A 35 5.31 -5.47 25.25
N GLN A 36 5.68 -4.92 26.40
CA GLN A 36 6.74 -3.90 26.54
C GLN A 36 7.82 -4.42 27.49
N PRO A 37 8.65 -5.39 27.05
CA PRO A 37 9.69 -5.97 27.90
C PRO A 37 10.72 -4.92 28.28
N ARG A 38 11.14 -4.90 29.55
CA ARG A 38 12.24 -4.05 30.06
C ARG A 38 13.60 -4.62 29.64
N ALA A 39 13.83 -4.69 28.34
CA ALA A 39 15.05 -5.18 27.71
C ALA A 39 15.40 -4.30 26.50
N ASP A 40 16.67 -4.35 26.08
CA ASP A 40 17.07 -3.80 24.80
C ASP A 40 16.40 -4.55 23.63
N LEU A 41 16.45 -3.97 22.43
CA LEU A 41 15.74 -4.53 21.29
C LEU A 41 16.11 -6.01 21.03
N PRO A 42 17.39 -6.42 20.98
CA PRO A 42 17.75 -7.83 20.82
C PRO A 42 17.14 -8.75 21.89
N GLY A 43 17.14 -8.34 23.17
CA GLY A 43 16.53 -9.09 24.26
C GLY A 43 14.99 -9.12 24.19
N ALA A 44 14.37 -8.08 23.64
CA ALA A 44 12.91 -7.93 23.53
C ALA A 44 12.28 -8.77 22.40
N ILE A 45 13.01 -9.01 21.29
CA ILE A 45 12.46 -9.67 20.08
C ILE A 45 11.84 -11.05 20.37
N SER A 46 12.42 -11.82 21.29
CA SER A 46 11.92 -13.15 21.67
C SER A 46 10.51 -13.09 22.28
N HIS A 47 10.20 -12.03 23.04
CA HIS A 47 8.90 -11.83 23.66
C HIS A 47 7.81 -11.60 22.60
N TRP A 48 8.07 -10.77 21.59
CA TRP A 48 7.11 -10.54 20.51
C TRP A 48 6.95 -11.76 19.60
N ARG A 49 8.02 -12.53 19.36
CA ARG A 49 7.90 -13.81 18.62
C ARG A 49 6.93 -14.75 19.31
N SER A 50 7.08 -14.96 20.62
CA SER A 50 6.17 -15.83 21.38
C SER A 50 4.75 -15.28 21.45
N TRP A 51 4.60 -13.96 21.65
CA TRP A 51 3.30 -13.31 21.74
C TRP A 51 2.53 -13.35 20.41
N LEU A 52 3.20 -13.09 19.28
CA LEU A 52 2.61 -13.20 17.95
C LEU A 52 2.25 -14.64 17.60
N ALA A 53 3.06 -15.62 18.02
CA ALA A 53 2.79 -17.04 17.78
C ALA A 53 1.46 -17.47 18.40
N GLY A 54 1.14 -16.99 19.61
CA GLY A 54 -0.16 -17.18 20.26
C GLY A 54 -1.34 -16.53 19.53
N ARG A 55 -1.08 -15.70 18.52
CA ARG A 55 -2.06 -14.98 17.70
C ARG A 55 -2.03 -15.41 16.22
N GLY A 56 -1.40 -16.55 15.91
CA GLY A 56 -1.34 -17.07 14.55
C GLY A 56 -0.38 -16.33 13.62
N ALA A 57 0.54 -15.51 14.17
CA ALA A 57 1.52 -14.75 13.41
C ALA A 57 2.97 -15.04 13.85
N GLY A 58 3.93 -14.74 12.99
CA GLY A 58 5.36 -14.83 13.27
C GLY A 58 6.08 -13.50 12.99
N LEU A 59 7.18 -13.26 13.70
CA LEU A 59 8.09 -12.13 13.46
C LEU A 59 9.36 -12.62 12.79
N VAL A 60 9.47 -12.39 11.49
CA VAL A 60 10.53 -12.88 10.61
C VAL A 60 11.58 -11.80 10.42
N THR A 61 12.86 -12.15 10.62
CA THR A 61 13.98 -11.24 10.39
C THR A 61 14.40 -11.26 8.91
N LEU A 62 14.67 -10.09 8.34
CA LEU A 62 15.07 -9.92 6.96
C LEU A 62 16.60 -9.95 6.82
N ALA A 63 17.11 -10.77 5.89
CA ALA A 63 18.55 -10.92 5.67
C ALA A 63 19.21 -9.71 4.98
N LYS A 64 18.46 -9.01 4.11
CA LYS A 64 18.95 -7.84 3.34
C LYS A 64 17.91 -6.71 3.38
N PRO A 65 17.69 -6.07 4.55
CA PRO A 65 16.59 -5.14 4.73
C PRO A 65 16.73 -3.85 3.89
N ALA A 66 17.96 -3.39 3.60
CA ALA A 66 18.20 -2.19 2.78
C ALA A 66 17.74 -2.34 1.31
N SER A 67 17.70 -3.56 0.78
CA SER A 67 17.19 -3.85 -0.56
C SER A 67 15.82 -4.55 -0.54
N PHE A 68 15.21 -4.68 0.64
CA PHE A 68 13.94 -5.38 0.78
C PHE A 68 12.80 -4.53 0.24
N ASN A 69 11.90 -5.17 -0.49
CA ASN A 69 10.76 -4.51 -1.09
C ASN A 69 9.54 -5.43 -0.98
N TRP A 70 8.45 -4.91 -0.43
CA TRP A 70 7.29 -5.71 -0.07
C TRP A 70 6.05 -4.82 -0.11
N PRO A 71 4.96 -5.23 -0.78
CA PRO A 71 3.78 -4.40 -0.96
C PRO A 71 2.90 -4.25 0.31
N GLY A 72 3.32 -4.79 1.45
CA GLY A 72 2.70 -4.65 2.76
C GLY A 72 3.60 -3.97 3.80
N TYR A 73 3.26 -4.14 5.08
CA TYR A 73 4.03 -3.57 6.18
C TYR A 73 5.28 -4.36 6.53
N TRP A 74 6.33 -3.64 6.93
CA TRP A 74 7.49 -4.21 7.58
C TRP A 74 8.14 -3.17 8.49
N LEU A 75 8.85 -3.62 9.53
CA LEU A 75 9.53 -2.75 10.48
C LEU A 75 10.98 -2.60 10.04
N ALA A 76 11.49 -1.36 10.03
CA ALA A 76 12.90 -1.07 9.77
C ALA A 76 13.54 -0.44 11.01
N VAL A 77 14.69 -0.94 11.40
CA VAL A 77 15.55 -0.30 12.40
C VAL A 77 16.62 0.50 11.63
N LEU A 78 16.57 1.81 11.77
CA LEU A 78 17.49 2.75 11.16
C LEU A 78 18.67 3.01 12.11
N GLY A 79 19.85 3.22 11.55
CA GLY A 79 21.02 3.63 12.33
C GLY A 79 22.33 3.25 11.65
N THR A 80 23.44 3.86 12.13
CA THR A 80 24.77 3.51 11.62
C THR A 80 25.24 2.17 12.21
N PRO A 81 25.95 1.34 11.44
CA PRO A 81 26.52 0.08 11.94
C PRO A 81 27.77 0.41 12.79
N ARG A 82 27.57 0.77 14.06
CA ARG A 82 28.64 0.79 15.08
C ARG A 82 28.34 -0.21 16.20
N PRO A 83 29.37 -0.80 16.85
CA PRO A 83 29.22 -1.99 17.70
C PRO A 83 28.70 -1.70 19.12
N SER A 84 28.39 -0.44 19.45
CA SER A 84 27.81 -0.05 20.73
C SER A 84 26.55 0.75 20.45
N ALA A 85 25.48 0.49 21.20
CA ALA A 85 24.20 1.20 21.16
C ALA A 85 24.38 2.67 20.77
N SER A 86 24.18 2.98 19.49
CA SER A 86 24.23 4.35 19.01
C SER A 86 22.94 5.02 19.49
N PRO A 87 23.00 6.19 20.13
CA PRO A 87 21.81 6.91 20.61
C PRO A 87 20.85 7.35 19.47
N ASP A 88 21.26 7.19 18.21
CA ASP A 88 20.51 7.64 17.02
C ASP A 88 19.76 6.50 16.30
N ALA A 89 19.56 5.35 16.93
CA ALA A 89 18.79 4.27 16.31
C ALA A 89 17.28 4.56 16.38
N THR A 90 16.59 4.42 15.26
CA THR A 90 15.14 4.71 15.17
C THR A 90 14.38 3.53 14.57
N VAL A 91 13.23 3.15 15.12
CA VAL A 91 12.34 2.18 14.48
C VAL A 91 11.23 2.89 13.71
N VAL A 92 11.02 2.46 12.47
CA VAL A 92 9.95 2.96 11.61
C VAL A 92 9.13 1.81 11.04
N LEU A 93 7.86 2.07 10.76
CA LEU A 93 7.01 1.19 9.96
C LEU A 93 7.12 1.62 8.51
N MET A 94 7.43 0.66 7.65
CA MET A 94 7.61 0.83 6.21
C MET A 94 6.44 0.19 5.46
N PHE A 95 6.12 0.72 4.28
CA PHE A 95 5.08 0.19 3.42
C PHE A 95 5.32 0.47 1.94
N GLY A 96 4.88 -0.45 1.08
CA GLY A 96 4.76 -0.24 -0.36
C GLY A 96 5.99 -0.66 -1.19
N THR A 97 5.90 -0.47 -2.50
CA THR A 97 6.94 -0.86 -3.47
C THR A 97 7.16 0.22 -4.53
N PRO A 98 8.24 1.03 -4.48
CA PRO A 98 9.29 1.05 -3.44
C PRO A 98 8.77 1.52 -2.07
N ALA A 99 9.32 0.97 -1.01
CA ALA A 99 8.85 1.22 0.35
C ALA A 99 9.17 2.65 0.84
N GLY A 100 8.23 3.23 1.60
CA GLY A 100 8.40 4.50 2.32
C GLY A 100 7.96 4.40 3.78
N VAL A 101 8.41 5.34 4.61
CA VAL A 101 8.05 5.42 6.03
C VAL A 101 6.59 5.86 6.20
N VAL A 102 5.79 5.04 6.86
CA VAL A 102 4.37 5.32 7.16
C VAL A 102 4.08 5.59 8.64
N LEU A 103 4.98 5.17 9.52
CA LEU A 103 4.95 5.50 10.95
C LEU A 103 6.39 5.67 11.44
N SER A 104 6.64 6.73 12.21
CA SER A 104 7.93 6.96 12.87
C SER A 104 7.68 7.51 14.27
N PRO A 105 7.52 6.62 15.28
CA PRO A 105 7.11 7.04 16.63
C PRO A 105 8.13 7.94 17.33
N GLN A 106 9.43 7.79 17.02
CA GLN A 106 10.52 8.56 17.66
C GLN A 106 10.85 9.85 16.91
N ASP A 107 10.79 9.83 15.58
CA ASP A 107 11.15 10.99 14.75
C ASP A 107 10.13 11.19 13.61
N PRO A 108 9.09 12.03 13.83
CA PRO A 108 8.09 12.32 12.81
C PRO A 108 8.65 12.93 11.51
N SER A 109 9.87 13.48 11.51
CA SER A 109 10.49 14.06 10.31
C SER A 109 10.81 13.02 9.23
N LEU A 110 10.84 11.74 9.60
CA LEU A 110 11.10 10.62 8.72
C LEU A 110 9.89 10.18 7.88
N LEU A 111 8.68 10.64 8.20
CA LEU A 111 7.46 10.28 7.46
C LEU A 111 7.58 10.60 5.96
N GLY A 112 7.23 9.63 5.11
CA GLY A 112 7.31 9.72 3.65
C GLY A 112 8.70 9.47 3.04
N ARG A 113 9.76 9.35 3.86
CA ARG A 113 11.11 9.07 3.34
C ARG A 113 11.17 7.66 2.73
N ALA A 114 11.82 7.55 1.57
CA ALA A 114 11.98 6.28 0.86
C ALA A 114 13.04 5.39 1.53
N ALA A 115 12.84 4.07 1.51
CA ALA A 115 13.78 3.11 2.10
C ALA A 115 15.21 3.23 1.54
N THR A 116 15.36 3.60 0.26
CA THR A 116 16.65 3.80 -0.43
C THR A 116 17.47 4.96 0.13
N ASP A 117 16.80 5.91 0.80
CA ASP A 117 17.41 7.13 1.31
C ASP A 117 17.71 7.04 2.82
N LEU A 118 17.52 5.85 3.41
CA LEU A 118 17.59 5.61 4.84
C LEU A 118 18.68 4.57 5.17
N PRO A 119 19.42 4.75 6.28
CA PRO A 119 20.41 3.79 6.73
C PRO A 119 19.74 2.59 7.43
N VAL A 120 19.08 1.73 6.67
CA VAL A 120 18.37 0.55 7.19
C VAL A 120 19.38 -0.51 7.67
N ARG A 121 19.40 -0.77 8.99
CA ARG A 121 20.29 -1.74 9.65
C ARG A 121 19.65 -3.11 9.77
N GLU A 122 18.42 -3.17 10.26
CA GLU A 122 17.66 -4.40 10.48
C GLU A 122 16.25 -4.24 9.95
N GLY A 123 15.61 -5.37 9.59
CA GLY A 123 14.22 -5.35 9.15
C GLY A 123 13.46 -6.59 9.60
N TYR A 124 12.17 -6.42 9.87
CA TYR A 124 11.29 -7.47 10.35
C TYR A 124 9.94 -7.43 9.64
N VAL A 125 9.37 -8.60 9.37
CA VAL A 125 8.03 -8.76 8.82
C VAL A 125 7.17 -9.52 9.83
N VAL A 126 5.95 -9.02 10.07
CA VAL A 126 4.91 -9.78 10.75
C VAL A 126 4.10 -10.51 9.68
N CYS A 127 4.03 -11.83 9.73
CA CYS A 127 3.30 -12.65 8.76
C CYS A 127 2.44 -13.71 9.46
N GLY A 128 1.38 -14.18 8.81
CA GLY A 128 0.63 -15.35 9.30
C GLY A 128 1.52 -16.60 9.39
N LEU A 129 1.26 -17.46 10.38
CA LEU A 129 1.96 -18.74 10.55
C LEU A 129 1.56 -19.76 9.47
N ASP A 130 0.28 -19.73 9.06
CA ASP A 130 -0.24 -20.54 7.96
C ASP A 130 -0.57 -19.64 6.77
N PRO A 131 0.23 -19.66 5.70
CA PRO A 131 -0.05 -18.86 4.51
C PRO A 131 -1.31 -19.31 3.77
N ALA A 132 -1.84 -20.53 4.02
CA ALA A 132 -3.06 -21.02 3.40
C ALA A 132 -4.33 -20.38 3.99
N PHE A 133 -4.26 -19.85 5.21
CA PHE A 133 -5.39 -19.21 5.89
C PHE A 133 -5.80 -17.85 5.28
N ILE A 134 -5.07 -17.39 4.24
CA ILE A 134 -5.37 -16.16 3.48
C ILE A 134 -6.52 -16.38 2.48
N ALA A 135 -6.89 -17.64 2.16
CA ALA A 135 -7.98 -17.92 1.24
C ALA A 135 -9.36 -17.71 1.91
N PRO A 136 -10.24 -16.85 1.36
CA PRO A 136 -11.58 -16.68 1.91
C PRO A 136 -12.37 -17.99 1.78
N THR A 137 -12.96 -18.45 2.89
CA THR A 137 -13.83 -19.66 2.95
C THR A 137 -15.32 -19.34 2.81
N THR A 138 -15.69 -18.07 2.60
CA THR A 138 -17.08 -17.61 2.45
C THR A 138 -17.36 -17.28 0.98
N PRO A 139 -18.55 -17.60 0.42
CA PRO A 139 -18.94 -17.16 -0.91
C PRO A 139 -18.77 -15.64 -1.04
N LEU A 140 -18.09 -15.21 -2.10
CA LEU A 140 -17.80 -13.79 -2.32
C LEU A 140 -19.09 -13.05 -2.67
N PRO A 141 -19.34 -11.86 -2.09
CA PRO A 141 -20.55 -11.10 -2.37
C PRO A 141 -20.56 -10.62 -3.82
N HIS A 142 -21.74 -10.53 -4.44
CA HIS A 142 -21.88 -9.79 -5.69
C HIS A 142 -21.68 -8.30 -5.41
N LEU A 143 -20.76 -7.66 -6.14
CA LEU A 143 -20.43 -6.25 -5.98
C LEU A 143 -20.95 -5.46 -7.18
N SER A 144 -21.42 -4.24 -6.94
CA SER A 144 -21.87 -3.32 -7.99
C SER A 144 -21.52 -1.88 -7.64
N GLY A 145 -21.18 -1.08 -8.65
CA GLY A 145 -20.90 0.35 -8.53
C GLY A 145 -20.90 1.01 -9.91
N THR A 146 -20.33 2.20 -10.03
CA THR A 146 -20.27 2.94 -11.30
C THR A 146 -18.92 3.61 -11.54
N VAL A 147 -18.63 3.89 -12.81
CA VAL A 147 -17.51 4.75 -13.23
C VAL A 147 -17.87 6.20 -12.92
N ALA A 148 -17.15 6.82 -11.99
CA ALA A 148 -17.33 8.22 -11.62
C ALA A 148 -16.54 9.19 -12.50
N ALA A 149 -15.36 8.78 -12.97
CA ALA A 149 -14.52 9.56 -13.89
C ALA A 149 -13.49 8.66 -14.57
N ILE A 150 -12.99 9.11 -15.72
CA ILE A 150 -11.88 8.48 -16.44
C ILE A 150 -10.78 9.51 -16.65
N ALA A 151 -9.54 9.15 -16.39
CA ALA A 151 -8.39 10.02 -16.57
C ALA A 151 -7.22 9.27 -17.23
N LEU A 152 -6.61 9.85 -18.25
CA LEU A 152 -5.53 9.24 -19.02
C LEU A 152 -4.29 10.13 -18.99
N ALA A 153 -3.12 9.54 -19.17
CA ALA A 153 -1.91 10.33 -19.42
C ALA A 153 -1.06 9.68 -20.49
N GLU A 154 -0.70 10.45 -21.51
CA GLU A 154 0.04 9.94 -22.68
C GLU A 154 1.47 9.49 -22.36
N ARG A 155 2.10 10.05 -21.32
CA ARG A 155 3.52 9.82 -21.00
C ARG A 155 3.75 9.55 -19.50
N ALA A 156 4.84 8.86 -19.18
CA ALA A 156 5.30 8.70 -17.79
C ALA A 156 5.40 10.06 -17.10
N THR A 157 4.92 10.13 -15.86
CA THR A 157 4.92 11.35 -15.01
C THR A 157 4.18 12.57 -15.56
N GLY A 158 3.59 12.50 -16.76
CA GLY A 158 2.82 13.60 -17.35
C GLY A 158 1.49 13.86 -16.63
N ASP A 159 0.85 14.96 -17.01
CA ASP A 159 -0.46 15.37 -16.48
C ASP A 159 -1.54 14.37 -16.88
N MET A 160 -2.52 14.19 -16.00
CA MET A 160 -3.68 13.35 -16.26
C MET A 160 -4.80 14.22 -16.83
N ALA A 161 -5.33 13.85 -17.99
CA ALA A 161 -6.47 14.50 -18.63
C ALA A 161 -7.74 13.68 -18.42
N THR A 162 -8.80 14.32 -17.93
CA THR A 162 -10.11 13.69 -17.79
C THR A 162 -10.78 13.54 -19.16
N VAL A 163 -11.39 12.39 -19.41
CA VAL A 163 -12.14 12.08 -20.63
C VAL A 163 -13.50 11.47 -20.27
N ASP A 164 -14.48 11.61 -21.16
CA ASP A 164 -15.82 11.04 -20.94
C ASP A 164 -15.86 9.53 -21.21
N HIS A 165 -15.02 9.05 -22.13
CA HIS A 165 -14.90 7.66 -22.54
C HIS A 165 -13.47 7.31 -22.96
N ALA A 166 -13.12 6.03 -22.92
CA ALA A 166 -11.84 5.50 -23.40
C ALA A 166 -12.00 4.09 -23.97
N MET A 167 -11.30 3.81 -25.08
CA MET A 167 -11.26 2.48 -25.68
C MET A 167 -10.26 1.59 -24.93
N ALA A 168 -10.72 0.47 -24.42
CA ALA A 168 -9.92 -0.56 -23.77
C ALA A 168 -9.58 -1.68 -24.76
N HIS A 169 -8.33 -2.13 -24.73
CA HIS A 169 -7.83 -3.25 -25.53
C HIS A 169 -7.32 -4.36 -24.61
N ALA A 170 -7.72 -5.60 -24.91
CA ALA A 170 -7.34 -6.77 -24.14
C ALA A 170 -5.81 -6.92 -24.06
N ASN A 171 -5.30 -7.18 -22.85
CA ASN A 171 -3.87 -7.32 -22.54
C ASN A 171 -3.00 -6.09 -22.92
N ARG A 172 -3.61 -4.91 -23.07
CA ARG A 172 -2.91 -3.68 -23.44
C ARG A 172 -3.31 -2.50 -22.56
N GLY A 173 -4.59 -2.36 -22.21
CA GLY A 173 -5.09 -1.22 -21.43
C GLY A 173 -5.82 -0.19 -22.28
N LEU A 174 -5.89 1.06 -21.79
CA LEU A 174 -6.68 2.12 -22.43
C LEU A 174 -5.89 2.87 -23.51
N ASP A 175 -6.49 3.08 -24.69
CA ASP A 175 -5.93 3.89 -25.75
C ASP A 175 -5.65 5.32 -25.27
N GLY A 176 -4.48 5.85 -25.64
CA GLY A 176 -4.01 7.16 -25.19
C GLY A 176 -3.35 7.17 -23.81
N ASP A 177 -3.39 6.06 -23.05
CA ASP A 177 -2.67 5.97 -21.78
C ASP A 177 -1.23 5.44 -21.94
N ARG A 178 -0.34 5.96 -21.09
CA ARG A 178 1.08 5.61 -20.99
C ARG A 178 1.31 4.12 -20.79
N TYR A 179 0.42 3.41 -20.08
CA TYR A 179 0.62 1.98 -19.83
C TYR A 179 0.30 1.15 -21.08
N ALA A 180 -0.69 1.56 -21.88
CA ALA A 180 -0.96 0.95 -23.19
C ALA A 180 0.17 1.17 -24.21
N ALA A 181 0.95 2.25 -24.04
CA ALA A 181 2.17 2.51 -24.81
C ALA A 181 3.43 1.85 -24.22
N LYS A 182 3.33 1.08 -23.11
CA LYS A 182 4.46 0.55 -22.34
C LYS A 182 5.47 1.65 -21.94
N ALA A 183 5.01 2.89 -21.80
CA ALA A 183 5.81 4.09 -21.58
C ALA A 183 5.60 4.70 -20.18
N GLY A 184 5.00 3.95 -19.24
CA GLY A 184 4.80 4.39 -17.87
C GLY A 184 6.00 4.11 -16.97
N THR A 185 6.05 4.76 -15.80
CA THR A 185 7.06 4.44 -14.76
C THR A 185 6.91 3.00 -14.24
N PHE A 186 5.70 2.45 -14.40
CA PHE A 186 5.33 1.10 -14.03
C PHE A 186 5.07 0.26 -15.30
N THR A 187 6.07 0.15 -16.18
CA THR A 187 6.05 -0.75 -17.34
C THR A 187 6.51 -2.15 -16.91
N PRO A 188 5.84 -3.23 -17.35
CA PRO A 188 6.22 -4.57 -16.97
C PRO A 188 7.61 -4.95 -17.50
N ALA A 189 8.41 -5.64 -16.68
CA ALA A 189 9.73 -6.14 -17.07
C ALA A 189 9.67 -7.34 -18.03
N SER A 190 8.47 -7.90 -18.26
CA SER A 190 8.22 -9.06 -19.11
C SER A 190 6.83 -8.98 -19.72
N ASP A 191 6.65 -9.49 -20.94
CA ASP A 191 5.34 -9.53 -21.61
C ASP A 191 4.30 -10.43 -20.91
N THR A 192 4.71 -11.26 -19.95
CA THR A 192 3.81 -12.13 -19.16
C THR A 192 3.32 -11.49 -17.86
N ALA A 193 3.73 -10.26 -17.54
CA ALA A 193 3.38 -9.64 -16.27
C ALA A 193 1.91 -9.18 -16.27
N ARG A 194 1.23 -9.31 -15.12
CA ARG A 194 -0.20 -9.03 -14.94
C ARG A 194 -0.45 -7.83 -14.03
N GLY A 195 -1.58 -7.18 -14.21
CA GLY A 195 -2.06 -6.01 -13.46
C GLY A 195 -1.44 -4.71 -13.92
N TYR A 196 -1.27 -4.53 -15.23
CA TYR A 196 -0.67 -3.33 -15.84
C TYR A 196 -1.64 -2.61 -16.79
N ASP A 197 -2.74 -3.24 -17.18
CA ASP A 197 -3.62 -2.73 -18.24
C ASP A 197 -4.54 -1.62 -17.73
N LEU A 198 -5.04 -1.76 -16.50
CA LEU A 198 -6.01 -0.83 -15.92
C LEU A 198 -5.74 -0.57 -14.45
N THR A 199 -5.85 0.70 -14.06
CA THR A 199 -5.79 1.12 -12.65
C THR A 199 -7.07 1.82 -12.23
N LEU A 200 -7.63 1.40 -11.10
CA LEU A 200 -8.89 1.91 -10.55
C LEU A 200 -8.67 2.49 -9.15
N ILE A 201 -9.51 3.43 -8.71
CA ILE A 201 -9.55 3.92 -7.33
C ILE A 201 -10.97 4.34 -6.93
N GLU A 202 -11.32 4.13 -5.67
CA GLU A 202 -12.60 4.54 -5.10
C GLU A 202 -12.64 6.06 -4.91
N SER A 203 -13.72 6.71 -5.36
CA SER A 203 -13.97 8.14 -5.07
C SER A 203 -14.00 8.39 -3.56
N GLU A 204 -14.51 7.44 -2.80
CA GLU A 204 -14.62 7.43 -1.35
C GLU A 204 -13.24 7.47 -0.67
N ALA A 205 -12.21 6.89 -1.30
CA ALA A 205 -10.83 6.99 -0.83
C ALA A 205 -10.25 8.39 -1.03
N LEU A 206 -10.59 9.05 -2.13
CA LEU A 206 -10.14 10.40 -2.43
C LEU A 206 -10.88 11.45 -1.60
N ASP A 207 -12.20 11.31 -1.45
CA ASP A 207 -13.07 12.24 -0.73
C ASP A 207 -12.75 12.27 0.78
N SER A 208 -12.31 11.14 1.34
CA SER A 208 -11.91 11.03 2.75
C SER A 208 -10.45 11.40 3.02
N LEU A 209 -9.64 11.61 1.97
CA LEU A 209 -8.24 11.99 2.11
C LEU A 209 -8.11 13.53 2.17
N THR A 210 -7.91 14.05 3.37
CA THR A 210 -7.53 15.45 3.57
C THR A 210 -6.00 15.60 3.50
N LEU A 211 -5.53 16.40 2.55
CA LEU A 211 -4.12 16.75 2.39
C LEU A 211 -3.67 17.72 3.50
N PRO A 212 -2.36 17.87 3.75
CA PRO A 212 -1.84 18.78 4.78
C PRO A 212 -2.25 20.25 4.62
N ASP A 213 -2.60 20.68 3.41
CA ASP A 213 -3.10 22.02 3.09
C ASP A 213 -4.63 22.15 3.24
N GLY A 214 -5.31 21.09 3.67
CA GLY A 214 -6.76 21.05 3.89
C GLY A 214 -7.59 20.75 2.63
N ARG A 215 -6.96 20.56 1.46
CA ARG A 215 -7.66 20.17 0.23
C ARG A 215 -7.89 18.65 0.16
N THR A 216 -8.82 18.24 -0.69
CA THR A 216 -8.93 16.86 -1.15
C THR A 216 -8.10 16.64 -2.41
N LEU A 217 -7.67 15.40 -2.63
CA LEU A 217 -6.93 15.01 -3.84
C LEU A 217 -7.90 14.90 -5.02
N GLY A 218 -7.66 15.66 -6.09
CA GLY A 218 -8.46 15.55 -7.31
C GLY A 218 -8.31 14.18 -7.99
N TYR A 219 -9.32 13.79 -8.76
CA TYR A 219 -9.34 12.50 -9.46
C TYR A 219 -8.13 12.27 -10.37
N GLY A 220 -7.72 13.29 -11.14
CA GLY A 220 -6.52 13.24 -11.95
C GLY A 220 -5.23 13.18 -11.11
N GLU A 221 -5.23 13.79 -9.93
CA GLU A 221 -4.07 13.77 -9.01
C GLU A 221 -3.86 12.38 -8.39
N ALA A 222 -4.89 11.52 -8.33
CA ALA A 222 -4.73 10.12 -7.93
C ALA A 222 -3.89 9.29 -8.91
N ARG A 223 -3.75 9.76 -10.16
CA ARG A 223 -3.01 9.11 -11.26
C ARG A 223 -3.47 7.67 -11.51
N ARG A 224 -4.79 7.45 -11.49
CA ARG A 224 -5.48 6.19 -11.81
C ARG A 224 -6.35 6.38 -13.04
N ASN A 225 -6.58 5.32 -13.79
CA ASN A 225 -7.31 5.41 -15.05
C ASN A 225 -8.80 5.61 -14.83
N VAL A 226 -9.38 4.90 -13.85
CA VAL A 226 -10.81 4.91 -13.58
C VAL A 226 -11.04 5.25 -12.11
N VAL A 227 -11.88 6.25 -11.85
CA VAL A 227 -12.43 6.49 -10.52
C VAL A 227 -13.77 5.78 -10.43
N THR A 228 -13.98 4.99 -9.39
CA THR A 228 -15.20 4.22 -9.16
C THR A 228 -16.01 4.82 -8.02
N ARG A 229 -17.30 4.48 -7.95
CA ARG A 229 -18.19 4.86 -6.85
C ARG A 229 -19.06 3.67 -6.45
N GLY A 230 -19.24 3.48 -5.14
CA GLY A 230 -20.14 2.50 -4.57
C GLY A 230 -19.66 1.04 -4.63
N ILE A 231 -18.40 0.79 -4.99
CA ILE A 231 -17.84 -0.57 -5.10
C ILE A 231 -16.54 -0.71 -4.31
N ASP A 232 -16.42 -1.80 -3.55
CA ASP A 232 -15.19 -2.18 -2.85
C ASP A 232 -14.21 -2.80 -3.86
N LEU A 233 -13.20 -2.03 -4.23
CA LEU A 233 -12.17 -2.45 -5.17
C LEU A 233 -11.23 -3.49 -4.60
N ASN A 234 -11.03 -3.53 -3.27
CA ASN A 234 -10.17 -4.52 -2.64
C ASN A 234 -10.79 -5.91 -2.74
N ALA A 235 -12.11 -6.00 -2.59
CA ALA A 235 -12.87 -7.23 -2.73
C ALA A 235 -12.92 -7.77 -4.17
N LEU A 236 -12.40 -7.04 -5.17
CA LEU A 236 -12.26 -7.50 -6.57
C LEU A 236 -10.93 -8.21 -6.85
N VAL A 237 -9.98 -8.23 -5.91
CA VAL A 237 -8.71 -8.96 -6.09
C VAL A 237 -8.97 -10.45 -6.30
N GLY A 238 -8.45 -11.00 -7.40
CA GLY A 238 -8.64 -12.38 -7.82
C GLY A 238 -9.98 -12.66 -8.51
N ARG A 239 -10.84 -11.65 -8.71
CA ARG A 239 -12.18 -11.81 -9.29
C ARG A 239 -12.30 -11.19 -10.67
N ARG A 240 -13.18 -11.78 -11.48
CA ARG A 240 -13.61 -11.18 -12.74
C ARG A 240 -14.75 -10.21 -12.49
N PHE A 241 -14.70 -9.09 -13.18
CA PHE A 241 -15.75 -8.07 -13.14
C PHE A 241 -15.87 -7.40 -14.49
N ARG A 242 -16.98 -6.69 -14.71
CA ARG A 242 -17.22 -5.90 -15.91
C ARG A 242 -17.18 -4.42 -15.55
N VAL A 243 -16.63 -3.60 -16.46
CA VAL A 243 -16.75 -2.14 -16.46
C VAL A 243 -17.42 -1.77 -17.77
N GLY A 244 -18.69 -1.37 -17.73
CA GLY A 244 -19.48 -1.19 -18.94
C GLY A 244 -19.57 -2.48 -19.73
N SER A 245 -18.97 -2.51 -20.92
CA SER A 245 -18.88 -3.70 -21.79
C SER A 245 -17.59 -4.52 -21.63
N VAL A 246 -16.61 -3.99 -20.89
CA VAL A 246 -15.24 -4.51 -20.81
C VAL A 246 -15.10 -5.47 -19.65
N GLU A 247 -14.67 -6.71 -19.91
CA GLU A 247 -14.33 -7.65 -18.85
C GLU A 247 -12.91 -7.42 -18.33
N CYS A 248 -12.76 -7.46 -17.00
CA CYS A 248 -11.51 -7.23 -16.29
C CYS A 248 -11.25 -8.34 -15.26
N LEU A 249 -9.98 -8.53 -14.89
CA LEU A 249 -9.57 -9.38 -13.76
C LEU A 249 -8.82 -8.54 -12.75
N GLY A 250 -9.32 -8.46 -11.52
CA GLY A 250 -8.61 -7.78 -10.43
C GLY A 250 -7.37 -8.59 -10.03
N GLN A 251 -6.20 -7.96 -10.09
CA GLN A 251 -4.92 -8.65 -9.85
C GLN A 251 -4.40 -8.41 -8.44
N ARG A 252 -4.33 -7.15 -8.03
CA ARG A 252 -3.79 -6.75 -6.72
C ARG A 252 -4.10 -5.30 -6.39
N LEU A 253 -3.95 -4.96 -5.12
CA LEU A 253 -4.07 -3.59 -4.66
C LEU A 253 -3.01 -2.68 -5.32
N CYS A 254 -3.43 -1.47 -5.64
CA CYS A 254 -2.59 -0.41 -6.17
C CYS A 254 -2.00 0.42 -5.04
N GLU A 255 -1.26 -0.25 -4.16
CA GLU A 255 -0.73 0.33 -2.93
C GLU A 255 0.15 1.55 -3.20
N PRO A 256 -0.02 2.64 -2.43
CA PRO A 256 0.75 3.86 -2.61
C PRO A 256 2.24 3.56 -2.37
N CYS A 257 3.10 4.24 -3.13
CA CYS A 257 4.54 4.15 -2.99
C CYS A 257 5.15 5.55 -2.92
N SER A 258 6.41 5.65 -2.48
CA SER A 258 7.10 6.94 -2.35
C SER A 258 7.20 7.73 -3.66
N HIS A 259 7.21 7.04 -4.82
CA HIS A 259 7.15 7.70 -6.13
C HIS A 259 5.82 8.43 -6.36
N LEU A 260 4.70 7.85 -5.93
CA LEU A 260 3.37 8.47 -6.05
C LEU A 260 3.29 9.74 -5.21
N GLU A 261 3.71 9.66 -3.94
CA GLU A 261 3.70 10.80 -3.01
C GLU A 261 4.51 12.00 -3.55
N ARG A 262 5.62 11.71 -4.25
CA ARG A 262 6.47 12.74 -4.85
C ARG A 262 5.85 13.42 -6.07
N LEU A 263 4.90 12.77 -6.74
CA LEU A 263 4.18 13.30 -7.91
C LEU A 263 2.85 13.98 -7.53
N THR A 264 2.33 13.72 -6.34
CA THR A 264 1.08 14.28 -5.84
C THR A 264 1.39 15.36 -4.80
N THR A 265 1.34 15.00 -3.52
CA THR A 265 1.59 15.87 -2.38
C THR A 265 2.17 15.03 -1.25
N LYS A 266 3.17 15.58 -0.54
CA LYS A 266 3.75 14.95 0.66
C LYS A 266 2.66 14.70 1.71
N GLY A 267 2.60 13.49 2.28
CA GLY A 267 1.59 13.09 3.26
C GLY A 267 0.43 12.28 2.68
N THR A 268 0.36 12.09 1.36
CA THR A 268 -0.68 11.26 0.70
C THR A 268 -0.52 9.77 0.96
N LEU A 269 0.71 9.31 1.21
CA LEU A 269 1.02 7.88 1.27
C LEU A 269 0.22 7.18 2.38
N ARG A 270 0.13 7.80 3.56
CA ARG A 270 -0.51 7.22 4.75
C ARG A 270 -2.02 7.02 4.59
N GLY A 271 -2.73 8.03 4.07
CA GLY A 271 -4.18 7.97 3.93
C GLY A 271 -4.68 7.04 2.81
N LEU A 272 -3.79 6.65 1.90
CA LEU A 272 -4.08 5.73 0.80
C LEU A 272 -3.67 4.28 1.06
N ILE A 273 -3.13 3.95 2.24
CA ILE A 273 -2.74 2.56 2.54
C ILE A 273 -3.98 1.67 2.52
N HIS A 274 -3.93 0.57 1.74
CA HIS A 274 -5.05 -0.31 1.44
C HIS A 274 -6.25 0.37 0.76
N ARG A 275 -6.07 1.62 0.32
CA ARG A 275 -7.09 2.44 -0.34
C ARG A 275 -6.54 3.13 -1.60
N GLY A 276 -5.36 2.68 -2.07
CA GLY A 276 -4.70 3.18 -3.27
C GLY A 276 -5.34 2.68 -4.57
N GLY A 277 -6.35 1.80 -4.44
CA GLY A 277 -7.17 1.28 -5.52
C GLY A 277 -6.77 -0.11 -5.99
N LEU A 278 -7.15 -0.47 -7.22
CA LEU A 278 -6.98 -1.80 -7.80
C LEU A 278 -6.16 -1.74 -9.09
N ARG A 279 -5.31 -2.74 -9.29
CA ARG A 279 -4.69 -3.04 -10.58
C ARG A 279 -5.41 -4.22 -11.20
N ALA A 280 -5.76 -4.10 -12.48
CA ALA A 280 -6.50 -5.11 -13.20
C ALA A 280 -5.90 -5.37 -14.58
N ASP A 281 -6.20 -6.55 -15.12
CA ASP A 281 -6.01 -6.86 -16.54
C ASP A 281 -7.31 -6.59 -17.30
N VAL A 282 -7.19 -6.14 -18.54
CA VAL A 282 -8.30 -6.02 -19.48
C VAL A 282 -8.37 -7.32 -20.28
N LEU A 283 -9.51 -7.99 -20.25
CA LEU A 283 -9.69 -9.32 -20.86
C LEU A 283 -10.36 -9.26 -22.23
N THR A 284 -11.17 -8.23 -22.48
CA THR A 284 -11.90 -8.04 -23.75
C THR A 284 -11.75 -6.60 -24.23
N ASP A 285 -11.85 -6.40 -25.54
CA ASP A 285 -11.90 -5.07 -26.12
C ASP A 285 -13.28 -4.44 -25.85
N GLY A 286 -13.32 -3.11 -25.75
CA GLY A 286 -14.57 -2.37 -25.60
C GLY A 286 -14.37 -0.95 -25.10
N GLU A 287 -15.43 -0.17 -25.09
CA GLU A 287 -15.40 1.20 -24.57
C GLU A 287 -15.84 1.23 -23.11
N ILE A 288 -15.13 2.03 -22.31
CA ILE A 288 -15.51 2.40 -20.94
C ILE A 288 -15.93 3.87 -20.98
N SER A 289 -17.11 4.17 -20.45
CA SER A 289 -17.67 5.52 -20.34
C SER A 289 -17.95 5.91 -18.90
N THR A 290 -17.91 7.21 -18.63
CA THR A 290 -18.38 7.75 -17.34
C THR A 290 -19.86 7.40 -17.14
N GLY A 291 -20.20 6.89 -15.95
CA GLY A 291 -21.53 6.39 -15.61
C GLY A 291 -21.73 4.90 -15.85
N ASP A 292 -20.79 4.21 -16.51
CA ASP A 292 -20.89 2.77 -16.75
C ASP A 292 -20.99 1.98 -15.43
N THR A 293 -21.81 0.94 -15.43
CA THR A 293 -21.91 0.00 -14.31
C THR A 293 -20.61 -0.80 -14.19
N ILE A 294 -20.20 -1.01 -12.95
CA ILE A 294 -19.13 -1.93 -12.58
C ILE A 294 -19.77 -3.06 -11.78
N GLU A 295 -19.58 -4.32 -12.17
CA GLU A 295 -20.16 -5.44 -11.44
C GLU A 295 -19.34 -6.73 -11.56
N THR A 296 -19.38 -7.54 -10.51
CA THR A 296 -18.76 -8.87 -10.50
C THR A 296 -19.49 -9.82 -11.45
N ILE A 297 -18.77 -10.72 -12.12
CA ILE A 297 -19.34 -11.67 -13.11
C ILE A 297 -19.11 -13.14 -12.74
N ASP A 298 -18.71 -13.41 -11.50
CA ASP A 298 -18.48 -14.73 -10.93
C ASP A 298 -19.71 -15.35 -10.25
#